data_AF-A0A1I5I3E9-F1
#
_entry.id   AF-A0A1I5I3E9-F1
#
_cell.length_a   1.000
_cell.length_b   1.000
_cell.length_c   1.000
_cell.angle_alpha   90.00
_cell.angle_beta   90.00
_cell.angle_gamma   90.00
#
_symmetry.space_group_name_H-M   'P 1'
#
loop_
_entity.id
_entity.type
_entity.pdbx_description
1 polymer ?
#
loop_
_entity_poly.entity_id
_entity_poly.type
_entity_poly.pdbx_seq_one_letter_code
_entity_poly.pdbx_strand_id
1 'polypeptide(L)'
;MSAAIPFTGEPSALRYLFGNAGLLIVQYDIAGILAGTPMGVSFNGALWTLFFEAFCYLLIAVLGGVGVLRQRRIIVPLILVVLAVLTILQEAGLPVFVNDRVLRLTFVFLLGAAAYLYADRLLMHIGLAAVSASLFLASVAAFADYRVLGAAPLAYLLVWFGAGFRWPWSMRADLSYGLYIYHWPVLQLLVLTGLGGAATPLFVTVGLAIVTLVAALSWFGIEKPALRRKHSLFPERIAATVAPRGRSPRGGDRGA
;
A
#
# COMPACT_ATOMS: atom_id res chain seq x y z
N MET A 1 16.85 -33.45 14.91
CA MET A 1 16.27 -32.82 13.71
C MET A 1 17.42 -32.31 12.86
N SER A 2 17.64 -32.85 11.66
CA SER A 2 18.75 -32.42 10.80
C SER A 2 18.55 -30.96 10.37
N ALA A 3 19.55 -30.11 10.59
CA ALA A 3 19.50 -28.67 10.36
C ALA A 3 19.23 -28.26 8.89
N ALA A 4 19.28 -29.20 7.95
CA ALA A 4 19.02 -28.98 6.52
C ALA A 4 17.53 -28.95 6.15
N ILE A 5 16.64 -29.54 6.95
CA ILE A 5 15.21 -29.71 6.60
C ILE A 5 14.49 -28.36 6.35
N PRO A 6 14.75 -27.27 7.08
CA PRO A 6 14.14 -25.96 6.79
C PRO A 6 14.58 -25.34 5.46
N PHE A 7 15.82 -25.59 5.04
CA PHE A 7 16.41 -24.95 3.86
C PHE A 7 16.23 -25.77 2.59
N THR A 8 16.19 -27.11 2.70
CA THR A 8 16.15 -28.04 1.55
C THR A 8 15.01 -29.06 1.62
N GLY A 9 14.19 -29.07 2.68
CA GLY A 9 12.99 -29.92 2.79
C GLY A 9 11.82 -29.40 1.95
N GLU A 10 10.71 -30.12 1.92
CA GLU A 10 9.49 -29.67 1.26
C GLU A 10 8.39 -29.50 2.32
N PRO A 11 7.86 -28.28 2.54
CA PRO A 11 8.17 -27.00 1.87
C PRO A 11 9.43 -26.28 2.43
N SER A 12 10.38 -25.83 1.59
CA SER A 12 11.65 -25.17 2.03
C SER A 12 11.60 -23.63 2.04
N ALA A 13 12.54 -23.02 2.76
CA ALA A 13 12.80 -21.58 2.74
C ALA A 13 13.25 -21.04 1.37
N LEU A 14 14.05 -21.81 0.61
CA LEU A 14 14.47 -21.40 -0.74
C LEU A 14 13.27 -21.36 -1.70
N ARG A 15 12.44 -22.40 -1.68
CA ARG A 15 11.21 -22.44 -2.46
C ARG A 15 10.25 -21.32 -2.05
N TYR A 16 10.16 -21.03 -0.76
CA TYR A 16 9.36 -19.89 -0.26
C TYR A 16 9.82 -18.58 -0.89
N LEU A 17 11.14 -18.32 -0.88
CA LEU A 17 11.71 -17.09 -1.42
C LEU A 17 11.45 -16.97 -2.93
N PHE A 18 11.81 -17.97 -3.72
CA PHE A 18 11.71 -17.90 -5.19
C PHE A 18 10.26 -18.05 -5.68
N GLY A 19 9.45 -18.87 -5.02
CA GLY A 19 8.04 -19.06 -5.36
C GLY A 19 7.22 -17.79 -5.13
N ASN A 20 7.51 -17.05 -4.05
CA ASN A 20 6.79 -15.82 -3.71
C ASN A 20 7.43 -14.55 -4.28
N ALA A 21 8.61 -14.63 -4.92
CA ALA A 21 9.30 -13.48 -5.51
C ALA A 21 8.46 -12.78 -6.60
N GLY A 22 7.54 -13.50 -7.24
CA GLY A 22 6.61 -12.97 -8.24
C GLY A 22 5.41 -12.21 -7.67
N LEU A 23 5.42 -11.83 -6.38
CA LEU A 23 4.36 -11.13 -5.64
C LEU A 23 3.08 -11.94 -5.40
N LEU A 24 2.76 -12.87 -6.30
CA LEU A 24 1.71 -13.86 -6.07
C LEU A 24 2.21 -14.90 -5.07
N ILE A 25 1.66 -14.88 -3.86
CA ILE A 25 2.06 -15.77 -2.78
C ILE A 25 1.48 -17.16 -3.03
N VAL A 26 2.36 -18.12 -3.33
CA VAL A 26 2.03 -19.51 -3.64
C VAL A 26 2.39 -20.46 -2.49
N GLN A 27 3.34 -20.06 -1.65
CA GLN A 27 3.76 -20.83 -0.49
C GLN A 27 3.59 -19.98 0.78
N TYR A 28 2.84 -20.49 1.75
CA TYR A 28 2.55 -19.77 3.00
C TYR A 28 3.40 -20.27 4.17
N ASP A 29 3.82 -21.53 4.17
CA ASP A 29 4.59 -22.16 5.25
C ASP A 29 6.05 -22.41 4.87
N ILE A 30 6.91 -22.56 5.88
CA ILE A 30 8.30 -22.99 5.74
C ILE A 30 8.53 -24.16 6.69
N ALA A 31 8.59 -25.38 6.14
CA ALA A 31 8.91 -26.64 6.82
C ALA A 31 8.17 -26.88 8.15
N GLY A 32 6.93 -26.37 8.28
CA GLY A 32 6.13 -26.49 9.50
C GLY A 32 6.70 -25.75 10.71
N ILE A 33 7.64 -24.82 10.53
CA ILE A 33 8.32 -24.10 11.63
C ILE A 33 7.31 -23.42 12.56
N LEU A 34 6.19 -22.94 12.00
CA LEU A 34 5.15 -22.24 12.75
C LEU A 34 3.96 -23.13 13.13
N ALA A 35 3.97 -24.44 12.84
CA ALA A 35 2.80 -25.31 13.03
C ALA A 35 2.25 -25.33 14.48
N GLY A 36 3.09 -25.05 15.48
CA GLY A 36 2.72 -24.96 16.89
C GLY A 36 2.31 -23.57 17.39
N THR A 37 2.30 -22.54 16.52
CA THR A 37 1.96 -21.16 16.92
C THR A 37 0.50 -20.81 16.60
N PRO A 38 -0.11 -19.83 17.30
CA PRO A 38 -1.49 -19.42 17.06
C PRO A 38 -1.78 -18.98 15.62
N MET A 39 -0.76 -18.49 14.90
CA MET A 39 -0.85 -18.01 13.52
C MET A 39 0.01 -18.84 12.57
N GLY A 40 0.10 -20.16 12.81
CA GLY A 40 0.98 -21.10 12.11
C GLY A 40 0.71 -21.37 10.63
N VAL A 41 -0.25 -20.66 10.03
CA VAL A 41 -0.70 -20.89 8.65
C VAL A 41 0.12 -20.07 7.63
N SER A 42 0.69 -18.93 8.03
CA SER A 42 1.43 -18.05 7.13
C SER A 42 2.66 -17.42 7.79
N PHE A 43 3.82 -17.67 7.18
CA PHE A 43 5.11 -17.12 7.59
C PHE A 43 5.19 -15.61 7.35
N ASN A 44 4.54 -15.09 6.30
CA ASN A 44 4.40 -13.65 6.09
C ASN A 44 3.00 -13.32 5.58
N GLY A 45 2.11 -13.03 6.53
CA GLY A 45 0.75 -12.61 6.25
C GLY A 45 0.62 -11.21 5.67
N ALA A 46 1.68 -10.40 5.63
CA ALA A 46 1.60 -9.04 5.07
C ALA A 46 1.61 -9.03 3.53
N LEU A 47 2.36 -9.96 2.90
CA LEU A 47 2.71 -9.90 1.47
C LEU A 47 1.51 -9.92 0.50
N TRP A 48 0.35 -10.43 0.91
CA TRP A 48 -0.78 -10.63 -0.01
C TRP A 48 -1.31 -9.33 -0.63
N THR A 49 -1.22 -8.17 0.05
CA THR A 49 -1.70 -6.91 -0.53
C THR A 49 -0.72 -6.34 -1.57
N LEU A 50 0.55 -6.76 -1.54
CA LEU A 50 1.59 -6.26 -2.44
C LEU A 50 1.34 -6.68 -3.90
N PHE A 51 0.76 -7.85 -4.12
CA PHE A 51 0.25 -8.25 -5.44
C PHE A 51 -0.79 -7.26 -5.99
N PHE A 52 -1.76 -6.86 -5.15
CA PHE A 52 -2.81 -5.93 -5.54
C PHE A 52 -2.28 -4.50 -5.77
N GLU A 53 -1.30 -4.08 -4.99
CA GLU A 53 -0.59 -2.81 -5.21
C GLU A 53 0.09 -2.81 -6.59
N ALA A 54 0.88 -3.84 -6.90
CA ALA A 54 1.52 -3.98 -8.21
C ALA A 54 0.50 -4.04 -9.36
N PHE A 55 -0.62 -4.75 -9.16
CA PHE A 55 -1.74 -4.77 -10.08
C PHE A 55 -2.31 -3.37 -10.35
N CYS A 56 -2.52 -2.56 -9.31
CA CYS A 56 -3.04 -1.20 -9.46
C CYS A 56 -2.07 -0.28 -10.22
N TYR A 57 -0.77 -0.38 -9.96
CA TYR A 57 0.23 0.35 -10.73
C TYR A 57 0.29 -0.10 -12.19
N LEU A 58 0.21 -1.40 -12.45
CA LEU A 58 0.14 -1.93 -13.82
C LEU A 58 -1.10 -1.41 -14.55
N LEU A 59 -2.26 -1.39 -13.87
CA LEU A 59 -3.50 -0.84 -14.43
C LEU A 59 -3.33 0.64 -14.82
N ILE A 60 -2.76 1.47 -13.94
CA ILE A 60 -2.45 2.87 -14.27
C ILE A 60 -1.49 2.96 -15.45
N ALA A 61 -0.43 2.13 -15.48
CA ALA A 61 0.56 2.14 -16.56
C ALA A 61 -0.07 1.78 -17.91
N VAL A 62 -0.91 0.75 -17.95
CA VAL A 62 -1.65 0.34 -19.15
C VAL A 62 -2.60 1.46 -19.59
N LEU A 63 -3.47 1.95 -18.70
CA LEU A 63 -4.43 3.03 -19.02
C LEU A 63 -3.72 4.32 -19.48
N GLY A 64 -2.54 4.60 -18.92
CA GLY A 64 -1.67 5.69 -19.35
C GLY A 64 -1.11 5.46 -20.74
N GLY A 65 -0.62 4.25 -21.02
CA GLY A 65 -0.06 3.84 -22.31
C GLY A 65 -1.07 3.88 -23.46
N VAL A 66 -2.33 3.45 -23.23
CA VAL A 66 -3.40 3.54 -24.25
C VAL A 66 -4.01 4.95 -24.37
N GLY A 67 -3.58 5.91 -23.53
CA GLY A 67 -4.04 7.30 -23.60
C GLY A 67 -5.38 7.59 -22.91
N VAL A 68 -5.99 6.60 -22.24
CA VAL A 68 -7.24 6.76 -21.48
C VAL A 68 -7.07 7.84 -20.39
N LEU A 69 -5.91 7.88 -19.72
CA LEU A 69 -5.60 8.87 -18.69
C LEU A 69 -5.42 10.31 -19.18
N ARG A 70 -5.60 10.59 -20.50
CA ARG A 70 -5.75 11.95 -21.01
C ARG A 70 -6.97 12.66 -20.40
N GLN A 71 -8.05 11.91 -20.17
CA GLN A 71 -9.26 12.41 -19.50
C GLN A 71 -9.33 12.00 -18.03
N ARG A 72 -8.17 11.81 -17.36
CA ARG A 72 -8.10 11.35 -15.97
C ARG A 72 -8.98 12.12 -14.99
N ARG A 73 -9.21 13.42 -15.22
CA ARG A 73 -10.08 14.28 -14.39
C ARG A 73 -11.58 13.97 -14.49
N ILE A 74 -11.99 13.13 -15.43
CA ILE A 74 -13.37 12.67 -15.60
C ILE A 74 -13.44 11.18 -15.24
N ILE A 75 -12.50 10.41 -15.77
CA ILE A 75 -12.48 8.95 -15.65
C ILE A 75 -12.24 8.49 -14.22
N VAL A 76 -11.31 9.11 -13.48
CA VAL A 76 -11.02 8.70 -12.09
C VAL A 76 -12.24 8.93 -11.19
N PRO A 77 -12.89 10.12 -11.15
CA PRO A 77 -14.13 10.29 -10.40
C PRO A 77 -15.25 9.34 -10.83
N LEU A 78 -15.41 9.09 -12.13
CA LEU A 78 -16.43 8.17 -12.64
C LEU A 78 -16.22 6.75 -12.11
N ILE A 79 -14.99 6.24 -12.18
CA ILE A 79 -14.66 4.91 -11.64
C ILE A 79 -14.87 4.90 -10.13
N LEU A 80 -14.48 5.95 -9.41
CA LEU A 80 -14.72 6.04 -7.96
C LEU A 80 -16.21 5.96 -7.61
N VAL A 81 -17.08 6.64 -8.38
CA VAL A 81 -18.54 6.56 -8.19
C VAL A 81 -19.01 5.13 -8.44
N VAL A 82 -18.54 4.47 -9.50
CA VAL A 82 -18.89 3.07 -9.78
C VAL A 82 -18.47 2.15 -8.63
N LEU A 83 -17.23 2.27 -8.13
CA LEU A 83 -16.73 1.44 -7.02
C LEU A 83 -17.48 1.73 -5.71
N ALA A 84 -17.86 2.99 -5.46
CA ALA A 84 -18.69 3.36 -4.32
C ALA A 84 -20.08 2.72 -4.42
N VAL A 85 -20.74 2.80 -5.58
CA VAL A 85 -22.04 2.14 -5.82
C VAL A 85 -21.92 0.63 -5.63
N LEU A 86 -20.91 -0.02 -6.20
CA LEU A 86 -20.70 -1.46 -6.01
C LEU A 86 -20.49 -1.83 -4.54
N THR A 87 -19.78 -0.99 -3.78
CA THR A 87 -19.60 -1.18 -2.33
C THR A 87 -20.93 -1.06 -1.58
N ILE A 88 -21.78 -0.08 -1.94
CA ILE A 88 -23.12 0.08 -1.35
C ILE A 88 -24.02 -1.11 -1.68
N LEU A 89 -24.00 -1.60 -2.94
CA LEU A 89 -24.76 -2.77 -3.35
C LEU A 89 -24.30 -4.03 -2.60
N GLN A 90 -23.00 -4.21 -2.42
CA GLN A 90 -22.43 -5.33 -1.66
C GLN A 90 -22.87 -5.30 -0.19
N GLU A 91 -22.83 -4.12 0.45
CA GLU A 91 -23.33 -3.91 1.82
C GLU A 91 -24.83 -4.21 1.93
N ALA A 92 -25.61 -3.82 0.93
CA ALA A 92 -27.05 -4.11 0.87
C ALA A 92 -27.38 -5.59 0.61
N GLY A 93 -26.38 -6.47 0.50
CA GLY A 93 -26.55 -7.90 0.24
C GLY A 93 -26.90 -8.23 -1.22
N LEU A 94 -26.74 -7.28 -2.14
CA LEU A 94 -27.01 -7.49 -3.56
C LEU A 94 -25.82 -8.19 -4.24
N PRO A 95 -26.07 -9.02 -5.27
CA PRO A 95 -25.01 -9.75 -5.95
C PRO A 95 -24.08 -8.78 -6.69
N VAL A 96 -22.81 -8.77 -6.30
CA VAL A 96 -21.73 -8.04 -6.96
C VAL A 96 -20.72 -9.03 -7.51
N PHE A 97 -20.59 -9.07 -8.84
CA PHE A 97 -19.71 -10.02 -9.56
C PHE A 97 -18.24 -9.59 -9.60
N VAL A 98 -17.78 -8.85 -8.59
CA VAL A 98 -16.39 -8.41 -8.44
C VAL A 98 -15.87 -8.97 -7.13
N ASN A 99 -14.66 -9.54 -7.15
CA ASN A 99 -14.03 -10.04 -5.93
C ASN A 99 -13.87 -8.93 -4.88
N ASP A 100 -14.24 -9.19 -3.62
CA ASP A 100 -14.21 -8.20 -2.54
C ASP A 100 -12.84 -7.52 -2.39
N ARG A 101 -11.75 -8.29 -2.45
CA ARG A 101 -10.39 -7.75 -2.29
C ARG A 101 -10.02 -6.83 -3.43
N VAL A 102 -10.40 -7.18 -4.66
CA VAL A 102 -10.18 -6.34 -5.85
C VAL A 102 -10.97 -5.04 -5.70
N LEU A 103 -12.26 -5.13 -5.36
CA LEU A 103 -13.12 -3.96 -5.15
C LEU A 103 -12.55 -3.05 -4.06
N ARG A 104 -12.21 -3.61 -2.90
CA ARG A 104 -11.65 -2.90 -1.74
C ARG A 104 -10.37 -2.18 -2.05
N LEU A 105 -9.38 -2.91 -2.56
CA LEU A 105 -8.03 -2.39 -2.73
C LEU A 105 -7.98 -1.40 -3.89
N THR A 106 -8.69 -1.67 -4.99
CA THR A 106 -8.80 -0.72 -6.10
C THR A 106 -9.52 0.56 -5.68
N PHE A 107 -10.59 0.46 -4.88
CA PHE A 107 -11.33 1.64 -4.42
C PHE A 107 -10.47 2.54 -3.53
N VAL A 108 -9.82 1.98 -2.49
CA VAL A 108 -8.96 2.77 -1.59
C VAL A 108 -7.73 3.31 -2.31
N PHE A 109 -7.13 2.51 -3.21
CA PHE A 109 -6.01 2.97 -4.04
C PHE A 109 -6.41 4.17 -4.92
N LEU A 110 -7.56 4.09 -5.61
CA LEU A 110 -8.04 5.18 -6.46
C LEU A 110 -8.44 6.43 -5.67
N LEU A 111 -8.89 6.30 -4.41
CA LEU A 111 -9.11 7.46 -3.55
C LEU A 111 -7.80 8.21 -3.28
N GLY A 112 -6.71 7.49 -2.99
CA GLY A 112 -5.38 8.09 -2.88
C GLY A 112 -4.89 8.72 -4.19
N ALA A 113 -5.09 8.02 -5.32
CA ALA A 113 -4.73 8.55 -6.64
C ALA A 113 -5.54 9.80 -7.02
N ALA A 114 -6.82 9.85 -6.67
CA ALA A 114 -7.67 11.02 -6.84
C ALA A 114 -7.23 12.17 -5.93
N ALA A 115 -6.90 11.89 -4.67
CA ALA A 115 -6.36 12.90 -3.76
C ALA A 115 -5.09 13.53 -4.34
N TYR A 116 -4.18 12.73 -4.92
CA TYR A 116 -3.02 13.26 -5.63
C TYR A 116 -3.41 14.07 -6.88
N LEU A 117 -4.36 13.59 -7.69
CA LEU A 117 -4.80 14.27 -8.92
C LEU A 117 -5.43 15.65 -8.66
N TYR A 118 -6.07 15.82 -7.50
CA TYR A 118 -6.72 17.06 -7.07
C TYR A 118 -6.02 17.70 -5.86
N ALA A 119 -4.74 17.41 -5.63
CA ALA A 119 -3.96 17.91 -4.50
C ALA A 119 -4.07 19.43 -4.32
N ASP A 120 -3.98 20.19 -5.41
CA ASP A 120 -4.06 21.67 -5.41
C ASP A 120 -5.43 22.22 -4.95
N ARG A 121 -6.47 21.37 -4.89
CA ARG A 121 -7.84 21.74 -4.50
C ARG A 121 -8.24 21.19 -3.13
N LEU A 122 -7.39 20.37 -2.51
CA LEU A 122 -7.67 19.80 -1.20
C LEU A 122 -7.42 20.85 -0.12
N LEU A 123 -8.52 21.28 0.52
CA LEU A 123 -8.47 22.22 1.63
C LEU A 123 -7.98 21.52 2.89
N MET A 124 -6.84 21.93 3.43
CA MET A 124 -6.24 21.31 4.62
C MET A 124 -6.72 21.98 5.92
N HIS A 125 -8.01 21.87 6.22
CA HIS A 125 -8.61 22.47 7.43
C HIS A 125 -8.96 21.42 8.49
N ILE A 126 -8.67 21.75 9.76
CA ILE A 126 -8.98 20.88 10.90
C ILE A 126 -10.49 20.61 11.04
N GLY A 127 -11.35 21.58 10.67
CA GLY A 127 -12.80 21.36 10.66
C GLY A 127 -13.24 20.28 9.68
N LEU A 128 -12.65 20.24 8.47
CA LEU A 128 -12.89 19.18 7.50
C LEU A 128 -12.33 17.84 7.98
N ALA A 129 -11.20 17.85 8.71
CA ALA A 129 -10.67 16.64 9.34
C ALA A 129 -11.61 16.13 10.44
N ALA A 130 -12.14 17.00 11.29
CA ALA A 130 -13.13 16.61 12.30
C ALA A 130 -14.40 16.04 11.68
N VAL A 131 -14.95 16.69 10.64
CA VAL A 131 -16.11 16.16 9.89
C VAL A 131 -15.79 14.81 9.26
N SER A 132 -14.60 14.65 8.66
CA SER A 132 -14.18 13.38 8.06
C SER A 132 -14.02 12.28 9.10
N ALA A 133 -13.47 12.59 10.28
CA ALA A 133 -13.38 11.66 11.40
C ALA A 133 -14.77 11.22 11.87
N SER A 134 -15.71 12.17 12.03
CA SER A 134 -17.08 11.86 12.40
C SER A 134 -17.78 10.98 11.36
N LEU A 135 -17.62 11.26 10.06
CA LEU A 135 -18.18 10.44 8.99
C LEU A 135 -17.58 9.03 8.94
N PHE A 136 -16.26 8.91 9.13
CA PHE A 136 -15.60 7.62 9.22
C PHE A 136 -16.13 6.80 10.41
N LEU A 137 -16.18 7.38 11.60
CA LEU A 137 -16.70 6.72 12.80
C LEU A 137 -18.18 6.36 12.67
N ALA A 138 -19.00 7.24 12.10
CA ALA A 138 -20.40 6.96 11.80
C ALA A 138 -20.52 5.78 10.83
N SER A 139 -19.66 5.70 9.81
CA SER A 139 -19.67 4.57 8.88
C SER A 139 -19.28 3.25 9.54
N VAL A 140 -18.29 3.26 10.44
CA VAL A 140 -17.88 2.07 11.22
C VAL A 140 -19.00 1.62 12.16
N ALA A 141 -19.77 2.55 12.72
CA ALA A 141 -20.87 2.24 13.63
C ALA A 141 -22.14 1.77 12.91
N ALA A 142 -22.41 2.26 11.70
CA ALA A 142 -23.68 2.05 10.99
C ALA A 142 -23.65 0.92 9.95
N PHE A 143 -22.47 0.54 9.44
CA PHE A 143 -22.33 -0.45 8.35
C PHE A 143 -21.35 -1.55 8.73
N ALA A 144 -21.56 -2.75 8.19
CA ALA A 144 -20.61 -3.84 8.29
C ALA A 144 -19.32 -3.51 7.51
N ASP A 145 -19.45 -2.84 6.36
CA ASP A 145 -18.33 -2.28 5.63
C ASP A 145 -18.20 -0.76 5.79
N TYR A 146 -17.14 -0.34 6.50
CA TYR A 146 -16.83 1.08 6.69
C TYR A 146 -16.63 1.84 5.37
N ARG A 147 -16.39 1.17 4.23
CA ARG A 147 -16.12 1.86 2.96
C ARG A 147 -17.33 2.60 2.40
N VAL A 148 -18.53 2.22 2.83
CA VAL A 148 -19.81 2.77 2.35
C VAL A 148 -19.84 4.29 2.47
N LEU A 149 -19.48 4.82 3.65
CA LEU A 149 -19.33 6.27 3.87
C LEU A 149 -17.91 6.65 4.31
N GLY A 150 -17.16 5.74 4.91
CA GLY A 150 -15.89 6.03 5.59
C GLY A 150 -14.64 5.94 4.72
N ALA A 151 -14.67 5.34 3.53
CA ALA A 151 -13.46 5.19 2.69
C ALA A 151 -12.85 6.54 2.29
N ALA A 152 -13.65 7.44 1.70
CA ALA A 152 -13.18 8.74 1.27
C ALA A 152 -12.80 9.68 2.45
N PRO A 153 -13.59 9.75 3.54
CA PRO A 153 -13.18 10.45 4.75
C PRO A 153 -11.87 9.92 5.34
N LEU A 154 -11.68 8.60 5.41
CA LEU A 154 -10.43 8.00 5.89
C LEU A 154 -9.25 8.39 5.00
N ALA A 155 -9.42 8.33 3.67
CA ALA A 155 -8.38 8.77 2.74
C ALA A 155 -8.01 10.25 2.96
N TYR A 156 -9.01 11.13 3.12
CA TYR A 156 -8.77 12.54 3.43
C TYR A 156 -8.04 12.71 4.77
N LEU A 157 -8.43 11.99 5.83
CA LEU A 157 -7.77 12.04 7.14
C LEU A 157 -6.29 11.65 7.05
N LEU A 158 -5.99 10.57 6.32
CA LEU A 158 -4.61 10.13 6.11
C LEU A 158 -3.78 11.19 5.37
N VAL A 159 -4.35 11.80 4.33
CA VAL A 159 -3.71 12.90 3.60
C VAL A 159 -3.53 14.14 4.48
N TRP A 160 -4.56 14.52 5.24
CA TRP A 160 -4.52 15.66 6.15
C TRP A 160 -3.47 15.47 7.26
N PHE A 161 -3.37 14.25 7.81
CA PHE A 161 -2.38 13.91 8.82
C PHE A 161 -0.96 13.89 8.26
N GLY A 162 -0.79 13.38 7.03
CA GLY A 162 0.52 13.29 6.38
C GLY A 162 1.04 14.63 5.84
N ALA A 163 0.17 15.46 5.26
CA ALA A 163 0.57 16.68 4.56
C ALA A 163 0.09 17.98 5.23
N GLY A 164 -1.04 17.95 5.94
CA GLY A 164 -1.63 19.12 6.60
C GLY A 164 -1.07 19.36 8.01
N PHE A 165 -0.73 18.29 8.74
CA PHE A 165 -0.16 18.39 10.08
C PHE A 165 1.34 18.71 10.02
N ARG A 166 1.77 19.75 10.73
CA ARG A 166 3.19 20.14 10.82
C ARG A 166 3.91 19.31 11.87
N TRP A 167 4.46 18.18 11.45
CA TRP A 167 5.27 17.33 12.30
C TRP A 167 6.55 18.06 12.75
N PRO A 168 6.92 18.02 14.04
CA PRO A 168 8.15 18.62 14.54
C PRO A 168 9.42 17.88 14.09
N TRP A 169 9.26 16.72 13.45
CA TRP A 169 10.35 15.86 13.02
C TRP A 169 10.20 15.49 11.55
N SER A 170 11.34 15.32 10.89
CA SER A 170 11.43 14.80 9.53
C SER A 170 12.05 13.41 9.57
N MET A 171 11.35 12.42 9.02
CA MET A 171 11.91 11.09 8.81
C MET A 171 12.91 11.13 7.66
N ARG A 172 14.21 11.12 7.98
CA ARG A 172 15.29 11.06 6.98
C ARG A 172 15.43 9.69 6.31
N ALA A 173 14.85 8.66 6.93
CA ALA A 173 14.81 7.30 6.43
C ALA A 173 13.36 6.88 6.24
N ASP A 174 13.05 6.30 5.08
CA ASP A 174 11.73 5.75 4.79
C ASP A 174 11.72 4.28 5.21
N LEU A 175 11.34 4.03 6.47
CA LEU A 175 11.29 2.68 7.02
C LEU A 175 9.98 1.97 6.70
N SER A 176 9.02 2.65 6.07
CA SER A 176 7.64 2.16 5.93
C SER A 176 7.58 0.82 5.22
N TYR A 177 8.32 0.68 4.11
CA TYR A 177 8.36 -0.53 3.32
C TYR A 177 9.00 -1.71 4.07
N GLY A 178 10.15 -1.47 4.71
CA GLY A 178 10.81 -2.47 5.56
C GLY A 178 9.91 -2.91 6.73
N LEU A 179 9.27 -1.97 7.44
CA LEU A 179 8.32 -2.29 8.50
C LEU A 179 7.19 -3.17 7.96
N TYR A 180 6.61 -2.82 6.81
CA TYR A 180 5.54 -3.59 6.17
C TYR A 180 5.95 -5.02 5.79
N ILE A 181 7.15 -5.24 5.25
CA ILE A 181 7.60 -6.59 4.86
C ILE A 181 8.04 -7.42 6.07
N TYR A 182 8.83 -6.83 6.97
CA TYR A 182 9.56 -7.60 7.99
C TYR A 182 8.81 -7.75 9.31
N HIS A 183 7.76 -6.96 9.59
CA HIS A 183 7.05 -7.08 10.87
C HIS A 183 6.51 -8.50 11.10
N TRP A 184 5.85 -9.09 10.11
CA TRP A 184 5.20 -10.39 10.30
C TRP A 184 6.20 -11.53 10.56
N PRO A 185 7.23 -11.74 9.72
CA PRO A 185 8.21 -12.80 9.99
C PRO A 185 8.96 -12.60 11.32
N VAL A 186 9.35 -11.37 11.65
CA VAL A 186 10.06 -11.08 12.89
C VAL A 186 9.17 -11.40 14.10
N LEU A 187 7.91 -10.98 14.09
CA LEU A 187 6.98 -11.27 15.19
C LEU A 187 6.70 -12.77 15.30
N GLN A 188 6.55 -13.50 14.19
CA GLN A 188 6.39 -14.96 14.20
C GLN A 188 7.61 -15.67 14.82
N LEU A 189 8.83 -15.25 14.45
CA LEU A 189 10.05 -15.78 15.03
C LEU A 189 10.17 -15.46 16.53
N LEU A 190 9.74 -14.26 16.95
CA LEU A 190 9.72 -13.90 18.38
C LEU A 190 8.75 -14.76 19.19
N VAL A 191 7.61 -15.16 18.61
CA VAL A 191 6.67 -16.09 19.25
C VAL A 191 7.31 -17.45 19.55
N LEU A 192 8.28 -17.89 18.73
CA LEU A 192 9.00 -19.14 18.96
C LEU A 192 10.03 -19.07 20.11
N THR A 193 10.31 -17.87 20.62
CA THR A 193 11.23 -17.66 21.75
C THR A 193 10.47 -17.59 23.07
N GLY A 194 11.19 -17.46 24.19
CA GLY A 194 10.57 -17.21 25.49
C GLY A 194 9.69 -15.95 25.56
N LEU A 195 9.83 -15.02 24.60
CA LEU A 195 8.97 -13.84 24.48
C LEU A 195 7.54 -14.16 24.04
N GLY A 196 7.28 -15.33 23.41
CA GLY A 196 5.93 -15.72 22.98
C GLY A 196 4.93 -15.84 24.14
N GLY A 197 5.41 -16.12 25.36
CA GLY A 197 4.61 -16.14 26.58
C GLY A 197 4.67 -14.87 27.43
N ALA A 198 5.37 -13.82 26.96
CA ALA A 198 5.51 -12.58 27.72
C ALA A 198 4.21 -11.75 27.70
N ALA A 199 4.10 -10.80 28.63
CA ALA A 199 3.00 -9.84 28.63
C ALA A 199 2.97 -9.04 27.31
N THR A 200 1.77 -8.81 26.77
CA THR A 200 1.57 -8.14 25.48
C THR A 200 2.35 -6.83 25.30
N PRO A 201 2.42 -5.92 26.30
CA PRO A 201 3.20 -4.68 26.14
C PRO A 201 4.70 -4.95 25.94
N LEU A 202 5.27 -5.92 26.65
CA LEU A 202 6.67 -6.29 26.50
C LEU A 202 6.92 -6.89 25.12
N PHE A 203 6.07 -7.83 24.68
CA PHE A 203 6.18 -8.46 23.36
C PHE A 203 6.12 -7.42 22.23
N VAL A 204 5.13 -6.52 22.27
CA VAL A 204 4.96 -5.45 21.27
C VAL A 204 6.15 -4.49 21.27
N THR A 205 6.65 -4.10 22.45
CA THR A 205 7.76 -3.15 22.56
C THR A 205 9.05 -3.74 22.00
N VAL A 206 9.39 -4.98 22.38
CA VAL A 206 10.57 -5.69 21.88
C VAL A 206 10.42 -5.98 20.39
N GLY A 207 9.24 -6.44 19.96
CA GLY A 207 8.93 -6.68 18.56
C GLY A 207 9.12 -5.42 17.71
N LEU A 208 8.52 -4.31 18.10
CA LEU A 208 8.65 -3.04 17.37
C LEU A 208 10.11 -2.58 17.28
N ALA A 209 10.88 -2.70 18.36
CA ALA A 209 12.30 -2.35 18.36
C ALA A 209 13.10 -3.21 17.36
N ILE A 210 12.89 -4.53 17.36
CA ILE A 210 13.59 -5.45 16.45
C ILE A 210 13.16 -5.22 15.00
N VAL A 211 11.85 -5.08 14.73
CA VAL A 211 11.34 -4.82 13.38
C VAL A 211 11.88 -3.49 12.84
N THR A 212 11.93 -2.45 13.67
CA THR A 212 12.49 -1.15 13.28
C THR A 212 13.98 -1.25 12.96
N LEU A 213 14.74 -2.02 13.73
CA LEU A 213 16.15 -2.28 13.45
C LEU A 213 16.33 -3.00 12.10
N VAL A 214 15.57 -4.07 11.86
CA VAL A 214 15.61 -4.82 10.59
C VAL A 214 15.19 -3.94 9.41
N ALA A 215 14.13 -3.15 9.56
CA ALA A 215 13.68 -2.19 8.55
C ALA A 215 14.76 -1.13 8.26
N ALA A 216 15.46 -0.63 9.28
CA ALA A 216 16.57 0.31 9.11
C ALA A 216 17.73 -0.33 8.34
N LEU A 217 18.12 -1.56 8.68
CA LEU A 217 19.15 -2.31 7.96
C LEU A 217 18.76 -2.50 6.48
N SER A 218 17.51 -2.87 6.20
CA SER A 218 16.97 -2.98 4.84
C SER A 218 17.02 -1.64 4.09
N TRP A 219 16.59 -0.56 4.74
CA TRP A 219 16.59 0.77 4.16
C TRP A 219 18.00 1.21 3.73
N PHE A 220 18.98 1.12 4.63
CA PHE A 220 20.33 1.58 4.35
C PHE A 220 21.12 0.63 3.44
N GLY A 221 20.88 -0.68 3.54
CA GLY A 221 21.59 -1.71 2.77
C GLY A 221 21.03 -1.98 1.38
N ILE A 222 19.71 -1.87 1.20
CA ILE A 222 19.01 -2.34 -0.01
C ILE A 222 18.20 -1.22 -0.64
N GLU A 223 17.23 -0.66 0.09
CA GLU A 223 16.18 0.20 -0.49
C GLU A 223 16.72 1.56 -0.94
N LYS A 224 17.46 2.26 -0.06
CA LYS A 224 18.05 3.57 -0.38
C LYS A 224 19.04 3.46 -1.56
N PRO A 225 19.98 2.49 -1.62
CA PRO A 225 20.81 2.28 -2.80
C PRO A 225 20.01 1.99 -4.08
N ALA A 226 18.97 1.16 -4.02
CA ALA A 226 18.13 0.84 -5.17
C ALA A 226 17.38 2.06 -5.70
N LEU A 227 16.75 2.84 -4.80
CA LEU A 227 16.01 4.05 -5.15
C LEU A 227 16.90 5.15 -5.75
N ARG A 228 18.18 5.22 -5.36
CA ARG A 228 19.14 6.15 -5.99
C ARG A 228 19.36 5.87 -7.48
N ARG A 229 19.05 4.66 -7.96
CA ARG A 229 19.18 4.28 -9.38
C ARG A 229 17.89 4.50 -10.19
N LYS A 230 16.84 5.09 -9.60
CA LYS A 230 15.53 5.29 -10.26
C LYS A 230 15.54 6.23 -11.46
N HIS A 231 16.55 7.09 -11.59
CA HIS A 231 16.71 8.03 -12.71
C HIS A 231 17.31 7.33 -13.96
N SER A 232 16.72 6.20 -14.37
CA SER A 232 16.93 5.67 -15.72
C SER A 232 16.20 6.57 -16.71
N LEU A 233 16.80 6.89 -17.85
CA LEU A 233 16.26 7.78 -18.90
C LEU A 233 14.97 7.24 -19.58
N PHE A 234 14.50 6.07 -19.18
CA PHE A 234 13.41 5.34 -19.84
C PHE A 234 12.02 5.99 -19.68
N PRO A 235 11.58 6.41 -18.47
CA PRO A 235 10.27 7.04 -18.28
C PRO A 235 10.18 8.43 -18.90
N GLU A 236 11.27 9.21 -18.88
CA GLU A 236 11.34 10.55 -19.49
C GLU A 236 11.15 10.50 -21.02
N ARG A 237 11.72 9.49 -21.67
CA ARG A 237 11.55 9.27 -23.12
C ARG A 237 10.10 8.92 -23.48
N ILE A 238 9.44 8.10 -22.66
CA ILE A 238 8.02 7.75 -22.87
C ILE A 238 7.14 8.99 -22.62
N ALA A 239 7.39 9.75 -21.55
CA ALA A 239 6.67 10.98 -21.24
C ALA A 239 6.81 12.03 -22.36
N ALA A 240 8.00 12.19 -22.93
CA ALA A 240 8.26 13.06 -24.08
C ALA A 240 7.54 12.60 -25.37
N THR A 241 7.26 11.31 -25.50
CA THR A 241 6.55 10.74 -26.66
C THR A 241 5.03 10.90 -26.54
N VAL A 242 4.50 10.91 -25.30
CA VAL A 242 3.05 11.05 -25.01
C VAL A 242 2.61 12.51 -24.84
N ALA A 243 3.55 13.42 -24.54
CA ALA A 243 3.28 14.85 -24.45
C ALA A 243 2.69 15.38 -25.78
N PRO A 244 1.53 16.06 -25.76
CA PRO A 244 0.97 16.63 -26.97
C PRO A 244 1.93 17.69 -27.51
N ARG A 245 2.44 17.47 -28.74
CA ARG A 245 3.19 18.48 -29.50
C ARG A 245 2.26 19.66 -29.76
N GLY A 246 2.26 20.63 -28.86
CA GLY A 246 1.25 21.68 -28.91
C GLY A 246 1.43 22.78 -27.87
N ARG A 247 2.58 23.43 -27.87
CA ARG A 247 2.72 24.88 -27.69
C ARG A 247 4.17 25.28 -27.99
N SER A 248 4.38 25.79 -29.20
CA SER A 248 5.54 26.63 -29.50
C SER A 248 5.60 27.77 -28.47
N PRO A 249 6.77 28.08 -27.88
CA PRO A 249 6.92 29.34 -27.16
C PRO A 249 6.73 30.45 -28.20
N ARG A 250 5.60 31.15 -28.16
CA ARG A 250 5.46 32.40 -28.91
C ARG A 250 6.58 33.30 -28.42
N GLY A 251 7.49 33.63 -29.34
CA GLY A 251 8.51 34.65 -29.15
C GLY A 251 7.84 35.92 -28.65
N GLY A 252 8.22 36.32 -27.44
CA GLY A 252 7.95 37.66 -26.95
C GLY A 252 8.94 38.60 -27.60
N ASP A 253 8.38 39.50 -28.41
CA ASP A 253 9.02 40.67 -29.01
C ASP A 253 10.01 41.34 -28.04
N ARG A 254 11.24 41.54 -28.50
CA ARG A 254 12.08 42.64 -28.03
C ARG A 254 11.75 43.83 -28.91
N GLY A 255 10.91 44.73 -28.42
CA GLY A 255 10.59 46.00 -29.07
C GLY A 255 10.61 47.14 -28.06
N ALA A 256 11.58 48.04 -28.26
CA ALA A 256 11.75 49.39 -27.70
C ALA A 256 11.93 49.55 -26.17
#